data_AF-A0A4V3X9I0-F1
#
_entry.id   AF-A0A4V3X9I0-F1
#
_cell.length_a   1.000
_cell.length_b   1.000
_cell.length_c   1.000
_cell.angle_alpha   90.00
_cell.angle_beta   90.00
_cell.angle_gamma   90.00
#
_symmetry.space_group_name_H-M   'P 1'
#
loop_
_entity.id
_entity.type
_entity.pdbx_description
1 polymer ?
#
loop_
_entity_poly.entity_id
_entity_poly.type
_entity_poly.pdbx_seq_one_letter_code
_entity_poly.pdbx_strand_id
1 'polypeptide(L)'
;MTTHPSASETPYTRHRAARLLYQNRYNNIKRTCGKRKMSKHDRETLEERREAELKGIIPEVINPIVRKSSAVDPERTSQMAGDEDFINGECMDLKLFLLHNPDNDNMATFTQKIEGYIESYHSWAIAYLQTSSGSPNTETIHAYRRKIAVLHEFLDLHRQGHDAFALASAWGKTVYSGRSVKKTVFKTLYGF
;
A
#
# COMPACT_ATOMS: atom_id res chain seq x y z
N MET A 1 -49.10 -2.87 30.88
CA MET A 1 -49.53 -1.69 30.08
C MET A 1 -48.73 -1.70 28.78
N THR A 2 -49.35 -2.17 27.70
CA THR A 2 -48.80 -2.15 26.34
C THR A 2 -49.02 -0.76 25.75
N THR A 3 -47.93 -0.03 25.54
CA THR A 3 -47.95 1.28 24.87
C THR A 3 -48.30 1.09 23.39
N HIS A 4 -49.48 1.56 22.98
CA HIS A 4 -49.86 1.63 21.57
C HIS A 4 -49.11 2.77 20.87
N PRO A 5 -48.47 2.54 19.71
CA PRO A 5 -47.79 3.58 18.95
C PRO A 5 -48.77 4.62 18.38
N SER A 6 -48.40 5.90 18.45
CA SER A 6 -49.24 7.04 18.05
C SER A 6 -49.55 7.04 16.53
N ALA A 7 -50.74 7.51 16.17
CA ALA A 7 -51.31 7.50 14.81
C ALA A 7 -50.54 8.31 13.74
N SER A 8 -49.42 8.95 14.07
CA SER A 8 -48.56 9.68 13.13
C SER A 8 -47.30 8.91 12.72
N GLU A 9 -47.02 7.74 13.30
CA GLU A 9 -45.90 6.90 12.90
C GLU A 9 -46.23 6.07 11.66
N THR A 10 -45.99 6.64 10.49
CA THR A 10 -45.95 5.85 9.26
C THR A 10 -44.80 4.81 9.32
N PRO A 11 -44.92 3.66 8.64
CA PRO A 11 -43.78 2.75 8.44
C PRO A 11 -42.55 3.47 7.88
N TYR A 12 -42.79 4.56 7.12
CA TYR A 12 -41.76 5.43 6.57
C TYR A 12 -40.97 6.18 7.67
N THR A 13 -41.63 6.75 8.68
CA THR A 13 -40.95 7.41 9.79
C THR A 13 -40.23 6.42 10.69
N ARG A 14 -40.81 5.23 10.92
CA ARG A 14 -40.25 4.18 11.78
C ARG A 14 -38.91 3.62 11.30
N HIS A 15 -38.69 3.52 9.98
CA HIS A 15 -37.45 2.99 9.39
C HIS A 15 -36.53 4.07 8.78
N ARG A 16 -36.77 5.36 9.06
CA ARG A 16 -35.97 6.46 8.47
C ARG A 16 -34.47 6.33 8.78
N ALA A 17 -34.13 6.08 10.04
CA ALA A 17 -32.73 5.94 10.47
C ALA A 17 -32.03 4.75 9.78
N ALA A 18 -32.69 3.59 9.74
CA ALA A 18 -32.17 2.39 9.08
C ALA A 18 -31.92 2.62 7.57
N ARG A 19 -32.83 3.33 6.89
CA ARG A 19 -32.67 3.67 5.47
C ARG A 19 -31.54 4.67 5.22
N LEU A 20 -31.39 5.67 6.07
CA LEU A 20 -30.24 6.60 6.00
C LEU A 20 -28.92 5.87 6.23
N LEU A 21 -28.85 4.96 7.21
CA LEU A 21 -27.67 4.14 7.47
C LEU A 21 -27.33 3.25 6.27
N TYR A 22 -28.33 2.56 5.70
CA TYR A 22 -28.16 1.76 4.50
C TYR A 22 -27.65 2.62 3.32
N GLN A 23 -28.29 3.77 3.07
CA GLN A 23 -27.92 4.65 1.97
C GLN A 23 -26.52 5.23 2.13
N ASN A 24 -26.12 5.58 3.35
CA ASN A 24 -24.77 6.03 3.67
C ASN A 24 -23.74 4.92 3.44
N ARG A 25 -24.01 3.70 3.93
CA ARG A 25 -23.15 2.52 3.68
C ARG A 25 -23.04 2.22 2.19
N TYR A 26 -24.16 2.17 1.49
CA TYR A 26 -24.22 1.95 0.04
C TYR A 26 -23.41 3.00 -0.72
N ASN A 27 -23.56 4.29 -0.39
CA ASN A 27 -22.79 5.36 -1.02
C ASN A 27 -21.29 5.24 -0.72
N ASN A 28 -20.92 4.92 0.52
CA ASN A 28 -19.51 4.77 0.94
C ASN A 28 -18.79 3.60 0.27
N ILE A 29 -19.53 2.58 -0.19
CA ILE A 29 -19.02 1.40 -0.90
C ILE A 29 -19.14 1.60 -2.41
N LYS A 30 -20.37 1.80 -2.92
CA LYS A 30 -20.68 1.70 -4.34
C LYS A 30 -20.39 2.98 -5.13
N ARG A 31 -20.38 4.17 -4.50
CA ARG A 31 -20.07 5.43 -5.22
C ARG A 31 -18.57 5.73 -5.27
N THR A 32 -17.80 5.20 -4.34
CA THR A 32 -16.33 5.35 -4.27
C THR A 32 -15.61 4.41 -5.24
N CYS A 33 -16.13 3.21 -5.51
CA CYS A 33 -15.64 2.27 -6.54
C CYS A 33 -15.99 2.72 -8.00
N GLY A 34 -16.09 4.03 -8.25
CA GLY A 34 -16.95 4.62 -9.27
C GLY A 34 -16.69 4.37 -10.78
N LYS A 35 -17.81 4.40 -11.53
CA LYS A 35 -18.09 5.01 -12.85
C LYS A 35 -17.24 4.76 -14.11
N ARG A 36 -16.13 4.01 -14.09
CA ARG A 36 -15.39 3.63 -15.33
C ARG A 36 -15.56 2.16 -15.69
N LYS A 37 -15.24 1.81 -16.94
CA LYS A 37 -15.19 0.42 -17.43
C LYS A 37 -14.16 -0.35 -16.59
N MET A 38 -14.65 -1.01 -15.55
CA MET A 38 -13.91 -1.97 -14.74
C MET A 38 -14.53 -3.35 -14.96
N SER A 39 -13.71 -4.40 -14.84
CA SER A 39 -14.24 -5.75 -14.89
C SER A 39 -15.16 -6.00 -13.68
N LYS A 40 -16.07 -6.96 -13.81
CA LYS A 40 -16.95 -7.36 -12.71
C LYS A 40 -16.15 -7.81 -11.48
N HIS A 41 -15.08 -8.59 -11.72
CA HIS A 41 -14.22 -9.11 -10.67
C HIS A 41 -13.52 -7.99 -9.90
N ASP A 42 -12.87 -7.05 -10.60
CA ASP A 42 -12.16 -5.93 -9.96
C ASP A 42 -13.10 -5.07 -9.12
N ARG A 43 -14.34 -4.92 -9.59
CA ARG A 43 -15.38 -4.20 -8.86
C ARG A 43 -15.78 -4.93 -7.58
N GLU A 44 -16.02 -6.23 -7.64
CA GLU A 44 -16.36 -7.05 -6.46
C GLU A 44 -15.24 -6.99 -5.43
N THR A 45 -13.98 -7.17 -5.85
CA THR A 45 -12.81 -7.07 -4.96
C THR A 45 -12.70 -5.70 -4.28
N LEU A 46 -12.96 -4.62 -5.01
CA LEU A 46 -12.95 -3.26 -4.44
C LEU A 46 -14.10 -3.00 -3.46
N GLU A 47 -15.28 -3.56 -3.74
CA GLU A 47 -16.45 -3.43 -2.88
C GLU A 47 -16.27 -4.23 -1.57
N GLU A 48 -15.80 -5.48 -1.66
CA GLU A 48 -15.47 -6.33 -0.50
C GLU A 48 -14.44 -5.67 0.41
N ARG A 49 -13.40 -5.10 -0.20
CA ARG A 49 -12.39 -4.31 0.51
C ARG A 49 -13.01 -3.13 1.26
N ARG A 50 -13.88 -2.36 0.60
CA ARG A 50 -14.48 -1.17 1.20
C ARG A 50 -15.45 -1.52 2.34
N GLU A 51 -16.09 -2.68 2.25
CA GLU A 51 -16.87 -3.24 3.34
C GLU A 51 -16.03 -3.63 4.55
N ALA A 52 -14.88 -4.27 4.33
CA ALA A 52 -13.96 -4.61 5.41
C ALA A 52 -13.40 -3.36 6.12
N GLU A 53 -13.09 -2.30 5.37
CA GLU A 53 -12.69 -0.99 5.91
C GLU A 53 -13.77 -0.38 6.83
N LEU A 54 -15.03 -0.38 6.38
CA LEU A 54 -16.15 0.19 7.16
C LEU A 54 -16.46 -0.58 8.45
N LYS A 55 -16.14 -1.89 8.48
CA LYS A 55 -16.34 -2.72 9.67
C LYS A 55 -15.21 -2.59 10.70
N GLY A 56 -14.16 -1.81 10.40
CA GLY A 56 -13.01 -1.67 11.29
C GLY A 56 -12.21 -2.96 11.46
N ILE A 57 -12.40 -3.93 10.56
CA ILE A 57 -11.72 -5.25 10.60
C ILE A 57 -10.24 -5.10 10.19
N ILE A 58 -9.84 -3.93 9.69
CA ILE A 58 -8.53 -3.70 9.13
C ILE A 58 -7.73 -2.79 10.06
N PRO A 59 -6.60 -3.27 10.62
CA PRO A 59 -5.61 -2.39 11.24
C PRO A 59 -5.10 -1.37 10.22
N GLU A 60 -5.06 -0.10 10.58
CA GLU A 60 -4.50 0.93 9.70
C GLU A 60 -2.99 0.75 9.58
N VAL A 61 -2.56 0.12 8.49
CA VAL A 61 -1.14 0.03 8.14
C VAL A 61 -0.66 1.39 7.62
N ILE A 62 0.32 1.97 8.30
CA ILE A 62 0.89 3.27 7.95
C ILE A 62 2.04 3.05 6.98
N ASN A 63 1.87 3.48 5.73
CA ASN A 63 2.92 3.47 4.73
C ASN A 63 3.17 4.89 4.22
N PRO A 64 4.20 5.59 4.72
CA PRO A 64 4.46 6.98 4.35
C PRO A 64 5.00 7.09 2.91
N ILE A 65 5.63 6.04 2.38
CA ILE A 65 6.28 6.02 1.08
C ILE A 65 5.28 5.97 -0.08
N VAL A 66 4.18 5.24 0.09
CA VAL A 66 3.18 5.06 -0.97
C VAL A 66 2.14 6.17 -0.99
N ARG A 67 1.68 6.57 -2.18
CA ARG A 67 0.56 7.53 -2.32
C ARG A 67 -0.70 7.00 -1.64
N LYS A 68 -1.47 7.89 -1.01
CA LYS A 68 -2.74 7.54 -0.36
C LYS A 68 -3.76 6.97 -1.37
N SER A 69 -3.75 7.49 -2.61
CA SER A 69 -4.56 6.99 -3.71
C SER A 69 -4.25 5.53 -4.03
N SER A 70 -5.27 4.73 -4.30
CA SER A 70 -5.13 3.34 -4.77
C SER A 70 -4.75 3.20 -6.24
N ALA A 71 -4.49 4.30 -6.95
CA ALA A 71 -4.12 4.26 -8.35
C ALA A 71 -2.77 3.55 -8.55
N VAL A 72 -2.76 2.62 -9.51
CA VAL A 72 -1.53 2.00 -10.03
C VAL A 72 -0.65 3.08 -10.65
N ASP A 73 0.66 2.91 -10.49
CA ASP A 73 1.66 3.82 -11.00
C ASP A 73 1.71 3.79 -12.53
N PRO A 74 1.36 4.87 -13.24
CA PRO A 74 1.35 4.88 -14.70
C PRO A 74 2.76 4.81 -15.31
N GLU A 75 3.79 5.17 -14.53
CA GLU A 75 5.20 5.15 -14.95
C GLU A 75 5.85 3.77 -14.71
N ARG A 76 5.13 2.80 -14.15
CA ARG A 76 5.65 1.45 -13.86
C ARG A 76 5.68 0.59 -15.11
N THR A 77 6.87 0.11 -15.46
CA THR A 77 7.08 -0.83 -16.57
C THR A 77 7.10 -2.28 -16.09
N SER A 78 7.00 -3.24 -17.02
CA SER A 78 7.11 -4.66 -16.69
C SER A 78 8.48 -5.04 -16.12
N GLN A 79 9.55 -4.34 -16.53
CA GLN A 79 10.88 -4.53 -15.96
C GLN A 79 10.92 -4.07 -14.51
N MET A 80 10.35 -2.90 -14.20
CA MET A 80 10.26 -2.44 -12.80
C MET A 80 9.45 -3.41 -11.95
N ALA A 81 8.37 -3.97 -12.49
CA ALA A 81 7.59 -5.00 -11.81
C ALA A 81 8.45 -6.23 -11.46
N GLY A 82 9.21 -6.75 -12.43
CA GLY A 82 10.13 -7.87 -12.21
C GLY A 82 11.23 -7.56 -11.20
N ASP A 83 11.78 -6.34 -11.22
CA ASP A 83 12.78 -5.89 -10.26
C ASP A 83 12.20 -5.78 -8.83
N GLU A 84 10.97 -5.28 -8.70
CA GLU A 84 10.25 -5.23 -7.43
C GLU A 84 9.96 -6.64 -6.90
N ASP A 85 9.59 -7.56 -7.79
CA ASP A 85 9.35 -8.96 -7.49
C ASP A 85 10.60 -9.64 -6.94
N PHE A 86 11.70 -9.44 -7.65
CA PHE A 86 13.01 -9.95 -7.25
C PHE A 86 13.44 -9.41 -5.88
N ILE A 87 13.39 -8.09 -5.67
CA ILE A 87 13.80 -7.46 -4.40
C ILE A 87 12.91 -7.93 -3.26
N ASN A 88 11.59 -8.04 -3.47
CA ASN A 88 10.68 -8.53 -2.45
C ASN A 88 10.99 -9.99 -2.08
N GLY A 89 11.32 -10.83 -3.07
CA GLY A 89 11.79 -12.20 -2.86
C GLY A 89 13.04 -12.25 -1.97
N GLU A 90 14.08 -11.48 -2.32
CA GLU A 90 15.32 -11.39 -1.55
C GLU A 90 15.07 -10.95 -0.08
N CYS A 91 14.17 -9.99 0.14
CA CYS A 91 13.79 -9.55 1.47
C CYS A 91 13.08 -10.65 2.28
N MET A 92 12.17 -11.41 1.64
CA MET A 92 11.46 -12.51 2.27
C MET A 92 12.38 -13.69 2.59
N ASP A 93 13.31 -14.02 1.68
CA ASP A 93 14.32 -15.06 1.88
C ASP A 93 15.28 -14.68 3.01
N LEU A 94 15.72 -13.42 3.06
CA LEU A 94 16.53 -12.92 4.17
C LEU A 94 15.79 -13.03 5.51
N LYS A 95 14.51 -12.65 5.55
CA LYS A 95 13.68 -12.78 6.75
C LYS A 95 13.56 -14.24 7.17
N LEU A 96 13.28 -15.14 6.23
CA LEU A 96 13.16 -16.57 6.49
C LEU A 96 14.47 -17.14 7.03
N PHE A 97 15.60 -16.80 6.40
CA PHE A 97 16.93 -17.22 6.86
C PHE A 97 17.19 -16.80 8.31
N LEU A 98 16.88 -15.55 8.66
CA LEU A 98 17.10 -15.05 10.02
C LEU A 98 16.16 -15.71 11.04
N LEU A 99 14.91 -16.01 10.68
CA LEU A 99 14.00 -16.76 11.56
C LEU A 99 14.52 -18.16 11.92
N HIS A 100 15.27 -18.80 11.03
CA HIS A 100 15.84 -20.14 11.24
C HIS A 100 17.17 -20.13 12.02
N ASN A 101 17.76 -18.96 12.27
CA ASN A 101 19.04 -18.81 12.97
C ASN A 101 18.85 -17.90 14.21
N PRO A 102 18.49 -18.46 15.38
CA PRO A 102 18.14 -17.67 16.57
C PRO A 102 19.34 -17.04 17.31
N ASP A 103 20.57 -17.29 16.84
CA ASP A 103 21.80 -16.97 17.58
C ASP A 103 22.26 -15.49 17.48
N ASN A 104 21.53 -14.63 16.79
CA ASN A 104 21.87 -13.22 16.62
C ASN A 104 20.67 -12.29 16.91
N ASP A 105 20.94 -11.00 17.10
CA ASP A 105 19.91 -9.96 17.05
C ASP A 105 19.38 -9.86 15.61
N ASN A 106 18.46 -10.77 15.30
CA ASN A 106 17.95 -11.03 13.95
C ASN A 106 17.31 -9.78 13.36
N MET A 107 16.67 -8.95 14.19
CA MET A 107 16.04 -7.73 13.74
C MET A 107 17.06 -6.61 13.47
N ALA A 108 18.11 -6.48 14.28
CA ALA A 108 19.18 -5.53 14.01
C ALA A 108 19.94 -5.90 12.72
N THR A 109 20.29 -7.18 12.56
CA THR A 109 20.96 -7.69 11.35
C THR A 109 20.09 -7.52 10.11
N PHE A 110 18.80 -7.83 10.22
CA PHE A 110 17.83 -7.61 9.15
C PHE A 110 17.78 -6.14 8.74
N THR A 111 17.58 -5.25 9.72
CA THR A 111 17.48 -3.80 9.52
C THR A 111 18.74 -3.28 8.82
N GLN A 112 19.92 -3.63 9.32
CA GLN A 112 21.20 -3.19 8.77
C GLN A 112 21.40 -3.63 7.31
N LYS A 113 21.03 -4.87 6.97
CA LYS A 113 21.15 -5.37 5.59
C LYS A 113 20.23 -4.64 4.63
N ILE A 114 18.98 -4.40 5.02
CA ILE A 114 18.02 -3.67 4.19
C ILE A 114 18.45 -2.21 4.03
N GLU A 115 18.93 -1.56 5.09
CA GLU A 115 19.49 -0.20 5.04
C GLU A 115 20.70 -0.14 4.09
N GLY A 116 21.60 -1.13 4.13
CA GLY A 116 22.72 -1.22 3.19
C GLY A 116 22.28 -1.37 1.72
N TYR A 117 21.20 -2.10 1.43
CA TYR A 117 20.63 -2.16 0.08
C TYR A 117 20.03 -0.82 -0.34
N ILE A 118 19.34 -0.12 0.56
CA ILE A 118 18.79 1.22 0.31
C ILE A 118 19.94 2.18 -0.06
N GLU A 119 21.01 2.20 0.73
CA GLU A 119 22.20 3.03 0.48
C GLU A 119 22.89 2.68 -0.85
N SER A 120 22.95 1.39 -1.20
CA SER A 120 23.54 0.94 -2.46
C SER A 120 22.75 1.45 -3.67
N TYR A 121 21.42 1.26 -3.68
CA TYR A 121 20.58 1.76 -4.76
C TYR A 121 20.54 3.29 -4.81
N HIS A 122 20.59 3.95 -3.65
CA HIS A 122 20.71 5.40 -3.56
C HIS A 122 22.00 5.89 -4.21
N SER A 123 23.14 5.31 -3.84
CA SER A 123 24.46 5.63 -4.40
C SER A 123 24.50 5.42 -5.91
N TRP A 124 23.94 4.31 -6.40
CA TRP A 124 23.85 4.05 -7.85
C TRP A 124 22.96 5.06 -8.57
N ALA A 125 21.85 5.50 -7.96
CA ALA A 125 20.99 6.52 -8.53
C ALA A 125 21.71 7.87 -8.63
N ILE A 126 22.46 8.27 -7.58
CA ILE A 126 23.27 9.49 -7.59
C ILE A 126 24.37 9.41 -8.64
N ALA A 127 25.11 8.30 -8.70
CA ALA A 127 26.14 8.08 -9.71
C ALA A 127 25.57 8.13 -11.13
N TYR A 128 24.40 7.53 -11.36
CA TYR A 128 23.68 7.62 -12.64
C TYR A 128 23.35 9.07 -13.00
N LEU A 129 22.77 9.84 -12.07
CA LEU A 129 22.44 11.26 -12.27
C LEU A 129 23.67 12.11 -12.61
N GLN A 130 24.81 11.85 -11.96
CA GLN A 130 26.06 12.59 -12.15
C GLN A 130 26.78 12.26 -13.46
N THR A 131 26.68 11.00 -13.92
CA THR A 131 27.38 10.51 -15.12
C THR A 131 26.54 10.62 -16.39
N SER A 132 25.24 10.91 -16.26
CA SER A 132 24.33 11.17 -17.38
C SER A 132 24.74 12.43 -18.14
N SER A 133 25.23 12.29 -19.37
CA SER A 133 25.47 13.43 -20.26
C SER A 133 24.13 13.95 -20.80
N GLY A 134 23.61 15.02 -20.21
CA GLY A 134 22.34 15.65 -20.62
C GLY A 134 21.20 15.44 -19.63
N SER A 135 19.96 15.38 -20.10
CA SER A 135 18.80 15.11 -19.23
C SER A 135 18.76 13.62 -18.87
N PRO A 136 18.89 13.23 -17.58
CA PRO A 136 18.84 11.84 -17.17
C PRO A 136 17.53 11.16 -17.61
N ASN A 137 17.59 9.87 -17.95
CA ASN A 137 16.38 9.13 -18.29
C ASN A 137 15.47 9.05 -17.06
N THR A 138 14.29 9.66 -17.17
CA THR A 138 13.28 9.69 -16.12
C THR A 138 12.78 8.30 -15.72
N GLU A 139 12.76 7.35 -16.65
CA GLU A 139 12.39 5.96 -16.39
C GLU A 139 13.41 5.28 -15.47
N THR A 140 14.70 5.45 -15.75
CA THR A 140 15.78 4.88 -14.94
C THR A 140 15.76 5.44 -13.51
N ILE A 141 15.57 6.75 -13.35
CA ILE A 141 15.42 7.36 -12.02
C ILE A 141 14.19 6.79 -11.31
N HIS A 142 13.07 6.63 -12.03
CA HIS A 142 11.85 6.06 -11.47
C HIS A 142 12.05 4.61 -11.03
N ALA A 143 12.78 3.80 -11.80
CA ALA A 143 13.16 2.45 -11.40
C ALA A 143 13.94 2.45 -10.08
N TYR A 144 14.97 3.30 -9.93
CA TYR A 144 15.70 3.42 -8.66
C TYR A 144 14.80 3.83 -7.50
N ARG A 145 13.90 4.81 -7.71
CA ARG A 145 12.93 5.20 -6.67
C ARG A 145 12.06 4.01 -6.26
N ARG A 146 11.58 3.20 -7.21
CA ARG A 146 10.73 2.03 -6.90
C ARG A 146 11.50 0.93 -6.17
N LYS A 147 12.76 0.65 -6.53
CA LYS A 147 13.62 -0.31 -5.81
C LYS A 147 13.83 0.10 -4.35
N ILE A 148 14.22 1.35 -4.12
CA ILE A 148 14.38 1.91 -2.77
C ILE A 148 13.05 1.88 -2.03
N ALA A 149 11.95 2.22 -2.69
CA ALA A 149 10.64 2.24 -2.08
C ALA A 149 10.18 0.87 -1.58
N VAL A 150 10.45 -0.22 -2.33
CA VAL A 150 10.15 -1.60 -1.89
C VAL A 150 10.93 -1.94 -0.62
N LEU A 151 12.24 -1.70 -0.59
CA LEU A 151 13.09 -2.00 0.58
C LEU A 151 12.62 -1.24 1.82
N HIS A 152 12.34 0.04 1.64
CA HIS A 152 11.99 0.93 2.73
C HIS A 152 10.58 0.68 3.26
N GLU A 153 9.64 0.36 2.37
CA GLU A 153 8.34 -0.17 2.73
C GLU A 153 8.45 -1.49 3.50
N PHE A 154 9.30 -2.41 3.05
CA PHE A 154 9.49 -3.69 3.71
C PHE A 154 9.94 -3.50 5.15
N LEU A 155 10.90 -2.60 5.38
CA LEU A 155 11.43 -2.24 6.70
C LEU A 155 10.38 -1.53 7.58
N ASP A 156 9.66 -0.54 7.05
CA ASP A 156 8.60 0.17 7.78
C ASP A 156 7.44 -0.75 8.20
N LEU A 157 7.06 -1.67 7.33
CA LEU A 157 5.99 -2.63 7.60
C LEU A 157 6.44 -3.69 8.61
N HIS A 158 7.69 -4.14 8.55
CA HIS A 158 8.23 -5.08 9.55
C HIS A 158 8.31 -4.45 10.94
N ARG A 159 8.67 -3.17 11.04
CA ARG A 159 8.65 -2.42 12.31
C ARG A 159 7.24 -2.32 12.93
N GLN A 160 6.20 -2.39 12.11
CA GLN A 160 4.79 -2.38 12.56
C GLN A 160 4.27 -3.73 13.04
N GLY A 161 5.04 -4.81 12.87
CA GLY A 161 4.69 -6.15 13.33
C GLY A 161 4.61 -7.18 12.21
N HIS A 162 4.53 -8.46 12.60
CA HIS A 162 4.71 -9.60 11.71
C HIS A 162 3.73 -9.62 10.52
N ASP A 163 2.48 -9.19 10.75
CA ASP A 163 1.39 -9.31 9.77
C ASP A 163 1.19 -8.05 8.92
N ALA A 164 1.83 -6.92 9.26
CA ALA A 164 1.57 -5.64 8.61
C ALA A 164 1.95 -5.67 7.11
N PHE A 165 3.02 -6.38 6.76
CA PHE A 165 3.43 -6.58 5.37
C PHE A 165 2.44 -7.43 4.59
N ALA A 166 2.05 -8.59 5.14
CA ALA A 166 1.09 -9.49 4.50
C ALA A 166 -0.26 -8.80 4.28
N LEU A 167 -0.73 -8.06 5.28
CA LEU A 167 -1.93 -7.24 5.17
C LEU A 167 -1.75 -6.15 4.10
N ALA A 168 -0.69 -5.35 4.15
CA ALA A 168 -0.48 -4.29 3.16
C ALA A 168 -0.46 -4.83 1.72
N SER A 169 0.19 -5.98 1.51
CA SER A 169 0.29 -6.63 0.20
C SER A 169 -1.06 -7.15 -0.26
N ALA A 170 -1.79 -7.91 0.57
CA ALA A 170 -3.13 -8.41 0.25
C ALA A 170 -4.11 -7.28 -0.11
N TRP A 171 -3.94 -6.10 0.50
CA TRP A 171 -4.76 -4.93 0.22
C TRP A 171 -4.22 -4.04 -0.89
N GLY A 172 -3.20 -4.46 -1.64
CA GLY A 172 -2.62 -3.65 -2.70
C GLY A 172 -2.18 -2.26 -2.22
N LYS A 173 -1.73 -2.15 -0.96
CA LYS A 173 -1.21 -0.92 -0.33
C LYS A 173 0.30 -0.81 -0.45
N THR A 174 0.95 -1.78 -1.07
CA THR A 174 2.39 -1.85 -1.27
C THR A 174 2.84 -1.24 -2.59
N VAL A 175 4.08 -0.75 -2.65
CA VAL A 175 4.78 -0.38 -3.89
C VAL A 175 4.82 -1.59 -4.82
N TYR A 176 5.13 -2.76 -4.24
CA TYR A 176 5.14 -4.07 -4.89
C TYR A 176 3.84 -4.38 -5.64
N SER A 177 2.69 -4.00 -5.07
CA SER A 177 1.37 -4.14 -5.72
C SER A 177 1.14 -3.13 -6.85
N GLY A 178 2.20 -2.45 -7.32
CA GLY A 178 2.15 -1.45 -8.38
C GLY A 178 1.70 -0.07 -7.92
N ARG A 179 1.57 0.21 -6.62
CA ARG A 179 1.19 1.57 -6.18
C ARG A 179 2.29 2.59 -6.48
N SER A 180 1.85 3.81 -6.76
CA SER A 180 2.75 4.93 -7.02
C SER A 180 3.40 5.44 -5.74
N VAL A 181 4.67 5.80 -5.87
CA VAL A 181 5.51 6.34 -4.80
C VAL A 181 5.22 7.83 -4.60
N LYS A 182 5.30 8.31 -3.34
CA LYS A 182 5.27 9.75 -3.03
C LYS A 182 6.61 10.38 -3.41
N LYS A 183 6.68 10.96 -4.61
CA LYS A 183 7.88 11.68 -5.10
C LYS A 183 8.39 12.76 -4.12
N THR A 184 7.49 13.41 -3.37
CA THR A 184 7.88 14.40 -2.36
C THR A 184 8.65 13.79 -1.20
N VAL A 185 8.24 12.61 -0.71
CA VAL A 185 8.96 11.87 0.34
C VAL A 185 10.34 11.48 -0.15
N PHE A 186 10.45 11.00 -1.39
CA PHE A 186 11.73 10.64 -1.99
C PHE A 186 12.67 11.83 -2.13
N LYS A 187 12.16 12.97 -2.60
CA LYS A 187 12.95 14.19 -2.67
C LYS A 187 13.46 14.62 -1.30
N THR A 188 12.65 14.49 -0.25
CA THR A 188 13.05 14.82 1.13
C THR A 188 14.08 13.84 1.71
N LEU A 189 13.91 12.54 1.49
CA LEU A 189 14.76 11.51 2.10
C LEU A 189 16.07 11.28 1.32
N TYR A 190 16.04 11.40 0.00
CA TYR A 190 17.12 10.95 -0.88
C TYR A 190 17.67 12.03 -1.81
N GLY A 191 17.01 13.18 -1.90
CA GLY A 191 17.47 14.31 -2.71
C GLY A 191 17.19 14.19 -4.21
N PHE A 192 16.46 13.16 -4.69
CA PHE A 192 16.11 13.01 -6.11
C PHE A 192 14.65 12.64 -6.40
#